data_AF-A0A5E4B3T4-F1
#
_entry.id   AF-A0A5E4B3T4-F1
#
_cell.length_a   1.000
_cell.length_b   1.000
_cell.length_c   1.000
_cell.angle_alpha   90.00
_cell.angle_beta   90.00
_cell.angle_gamma   90.00
#
_symmetry.space_group_name_H-M   'P 1'
#
loop_
_entity.id
_entity.type
_entity.pdbx_description
1 polymer ?
#
loop_
_entity_poly.entity_id
_entity_poly.type
_entity_poly.pdbx_seq_one_letter_code
_entity_poly.pdbx_strand_id
1 'polypeptide(L)'
;MFGLRDQWNRYLEDFSAMGAWLPHRYDEDHHNCYSYTLSFINCILTTEGKEQLDKNEFTEKYVIPRTRLASKYITLYRAIEKHGFYAVDHPDQGTSPPSEVVCAEGYV
;
A
#
# COMPACT_ATOMS: atom_id res chain seq x y z
N MET A 1 -31.22 3.93 -15.10
CA MET A 1 -30.97 3.29 -13.79
C MET A 1 -29.58 3.75 -13.36
N PHE A 2 -29.43 4.49 -12.27
CA PHE A 2 -28.12 5.00 -11.83
C PHE A 2 -27.20 3.83 -11.48
N GLY A 3 -25.96 3.87 -11.97
CA GLY A 3 -25.02 2.77 -11.75
C GLY A 3 -24.70 2.61 -10.26
N LEU A 4 -24.22 1.43 -9.86
CA LEU A 4 -23.88 1.14 -8.47
C LEU A 4 -22.89 2.16 -7.88
N ARG A 5 -22.01 2.71 -8.72
CA ARG A 5 -21.06 3.77 -8.39
C ARG A 5 -21.73 5.06 -7.90
N ASP A 6 -22.89 5.41 -8.45
CA ASP A 6 -23.62 6.63 -8.09
C ASP A 6 -24.40 6.48 -6.77
N GLN A 7 -24.54 5.25 -6.29
CA GLN A 7 -25.26 4.89 -5.06
C GLN A 7 -24.33 4.35 -3.97
N TRP A 8 -23.02 4.35 -4.20
CA TRP A 8 -22.01 3.79 -3.31
C TRP A 8 -22.14 4.29 -1.87
N ASN A 9 -22.34 5.60 -1.69
CA ASN A 9 -22.50 6.19 -0.36
C ASN A 9 -23.70 5.62 0.38
N ARG A 10 -24.83 5.43 -0.30
CA ARG A 10 -26.04 4.85 0.31
C ARG A 10 -25.81 3.41 0.75
N TYR A 11 -25.21 2.58 -0.12
CA TYR A 11 -24.87 1.20 0.26
C TYR A 11 -23.92 1.15 1.45
N LEU A 12 -22.95 2.06 1.50
CA LEU A 12 -22.03 2.15 2.63
C LEU A 12 -22.75 2.58 3.91
N GLU A 13 -23.65 3.56 3.83
CA GLU A 13 -24.48 4.01 4.96
C GLU A 13 -25.36 2.88 5.50
N ASP A 14 -26.09 2.20 4.62
CA ASP A 14 -26.96 1.07 4.98
C ASP A 14 -26.16 -0.08 5.59
N PHE A 15 -25.00 -0.41 5.01
CA PHE A 15 -24.11 -1.45 5.53
C PHE A 15 -23.52 -1.06 6.90
N SER A 16 -23.12 0.20 7.07
CA SER A 16 -22.61 0.72 8.35
C SER A 16 -23.67 0.67 9.45
N ALA A 17 -24.95 0.88 9.10
CA ALA A 17 -26.06 0.85 10.04
C ALA A 17 -26.47 -0.57 10.46
N MET A 18 -25.94 -1.61 9.81
CA MET A 18 -26.22 -3.00 10.19
C MET A 18 -25.74 -3.25 11.62
N GLY A 19 -26.58 -3.89 12.42
CA GLY A 19 -26.27 -4.15 13.84
C GLY A 19 -25.01 -5.00 14.07
N ALA A 20 -24.45 -5.62 13.03
CA ALA A 20 -23.16 -6.29 13.07
C ALA A 20 -22.00 -5.32 13.27
N TRP A 21 -22.04 -4.11 12.70
CA TRP A 21 -20.91 -3.16 12.64
C TRP A 21 -21.00 -2.02 13.65
N LEU A 22 -21.65 -2.27 14.80
CA LEU A 22 -21.73 -1.28 15.87
C LEU A 22 -20.38 -1.15 16.59
N PRO A 23 -20.00 0.06 17.06
CA PRO A 23 -18.68 0.29 17.66
C PRO A 23 -18.29 -0.66 18.79
N HIS A 24 -19.25 -1.04 19.65
CA HIS A 24 -19.01 -1.93 20.79
C HIS A 24 -18.80 -3.40 20.41
N ARG A 25 -18.96 -3.77 19.12
CA ARG A 25 -18.64 -5.11 18.61
C ARG A 25 -17.26 -5.20 18.00
N TYR A 26 -16.49 -4.11 18.00
CA TYR A 26 -15.12 -4.11 17.50
C TYR A 26 -14.31 -5.17 18.24
N ASP A 27 -13.61 -5.98 17.46
CA ASP A 27 -12.66 -6.97 17.93
C ASP A 27 -11.43 -6.92 17.04
N GLU A 28 -10.25 -6.78 17.64
CA GLU A 28 -9.00 -6.52 16.91
C GLU A 28 -8.65 -7.65 15.94
N ASP A 29 -8.97 -8.90 16.29
CA ASP A 29 -8.57 -10.08 15.52
C ASP A 29 -9.63 -10.53 14.51
N HIS A 30 -10.91 -10.32 14.82
CA HIS A 30 -12.02 -10.95 14.11
C HIS A 30 -13.09 -9.98 13.60
N HIS A 31 -13.19 -8.77 14.16
CA HIS A 31 -14.23 -7.80 13.81
C HIS A 31 -13.68 -6.36 13.78
N ASN A 32 -12.78 -6.13 12.84
CA ASN A 32 -12.01 -4.90 12.69
C ASN A 32 -12.30 -4.20 11.35
N CYS A 33 -11.55 -3.13 11.07
CA CYS A 33 -11.65 -2.36 9.83
C CYS A 33 -11.34 -3.18 8.57
N TYR A 34 -10.46 -4.17 8.67
CA TYR A 34 -10.13 -5.07 7.56
C TYR A 34 -11.33 -5.96 7.24
N SER A 35 -11.89 -6.65 8.23
CA SER A 35 -13.07 -7.49 8.03
C SER A 35 -14.28 -6.67 7.56
N TYR A 36 -14.47 -5.47 8.10
CA TYR A 36 -15.51 -4.53 7.64
C TYR A 36 -15.40 -4.27 6.15
N THR A 37 -14.21 -3.87 5.70
CA THR A 37 -13.97 -3.49 4.31
C THR A 37 -14.18 -4.67 3.37
N LEU A 38 -13.65 -5.85 3.72
CA LEU A 38 -13.81 -7.06 2.93
C LEU A 38 -15.28 -7.51 2.86
N SER A 39 -15.99 -7.50 3.98
CA SER A 39 -17.41 -7.86 4.03
C SER A 39 -18.27 -6.91 3.20
N PHE A 40 -18.00 -5.59 3.26
CA PHE A 40 -18.72 -4.62 2.44
C PHE A 40 -18.48 -4.84 0.95
N ILE A 41 -17.21 -5.01 0.54
CA ILE A 41 -16.86 -5.27 -0.86
C ILE A 41 -17.52 -6.57 -1.35
N ASN A 42 -17.51 -7.63 -0.55
CA ASN A 42 -18.14 -8.89 -0.93
C ASN A 42 -19.67 -8.79 -1.01
N CYS A 43 -20.30 -7.96 -0.18
CA CYS A 43 -21.73 -7.65 -0.30
C CYS A 43 -22.04 -6.98 -1.66
N ILE A 44 -21.22 -6.02 -2.05
CA ILE A 44 -21.31 -5.34 -3.36
C ILE A 44 -21.08 -6.32 -4.51
N LEU A 45 -20.01 -7.13 -4.47
CA LEU A 45 -19.70 -8.11 -5.51
C LEU A 45 -20.84 -9.11 -5.69
N THR A 46 -21.40 -9.61 -4.58
CA THR A 46 -22.53 -10.53 -4.60
C THR A 46 -23.76 -9.87 -5.22
N THR A 47 -24.02 -8.60 -4.90
CA THR A 47 -25.11 -7.80 -5.50
C THR A 47 -24.94 -7.62 -7.01
N GLU A 48 -23.69 -7.53 -7.48
CA GLU A 48 -23.34 -7.48 -8.91
C GLU A 48 -23.25 -8.86 -9.59
N GLY A 49 -23.53 -9.95 -8.87
CA GLY A 49 -23.42 -11.32 -9.40
C GLY A 49 -21.97 -11.78 -9.66
N LYS A 50 -21.00 -11.18 -8.97
CA LYS A 50 -19.57 -11.51 -9.05
C LYS A 50 -19.15 -12.40 -7.88
N GLU A 51 -18.05 -13.13 -8.07
CA GLU A 51 -17.44 -13.94 -7.02
C GLU A 51 -16.92 -13.05 -5.88
N GLN A 52 -17.06 -13.57 -4.66
CA GLN A 52 -16.51 -12.95 -3.46
C GLN A 52 -15.00 -13.16 -3.40
N LEU A 53 -14.30 -12.22 -2.78
CA LEU A 53 -12.88 -12.32 -2.51
C LEU A 53 -12.64 -12.97 -1.15
N ASP A 54 -11.65 -13.84 -1.07
CA ASP A 54 -11.10 -14.26 0.22
C ASP A 54 -10.12 -13.21 0.78
N LYS A 55 -9.61 -13.47 1.99
CA LYS A 55 -8.65 -12.58 2.66
C LYS A 55 -7.35 -12.44 1.87
N ASN A 56 -6.83 -13.51 1.30
CA ASN A 56 -5.55 -13.49 0.59
C ASN A 56 -5.69 -12.72 -0.72
N GLU A 57 -6.73 -12.98 -1.50
CA GLU A 57 -7.02 -12.31 -2.76
C GLU A 57 -7.22 -10.81 -2.56
N PHE A 58 -8.03 -10.42 -1.58
CA PHE A 58 -8.23 -9.01 -1.26
C PHE A 58 -6.93 -8.31 -0.85
N THR A 59 -6.14 -8.99 -0.01
CA THR A 59 -4.88 -8.44 0.52
C THR A 59 -3.84 -8.26 -0.57
N GLU A 60 -3.58 -9.29 -1.36
CA GLU A 60 -2.59 -9.26 -2.45
C GLU A 60 -2.96 -8.25 -3.53
N LYS A 61 -4.23 -8.22 -3.92
CA LYS A 61 -4.67 -7.40 -5.05
C LYS A 61 -4.82 -5.91 -4.69
N TYR A 62 -5.28 -5.60 -3.48
CA TYR A 62 -5.69 -4.24 -3.13
C TYR A 62 -4.93 -3.62 -1.96
N VAL A 63 -4.59 -4.40 -0.93
CA VAL A 63 -3.97 -3.86 0.29
C VAL A 63 -2.46 -3.71 0.13
N ILE A 64 -1.75 -4.79 -0.23
CA ILE A 64 -0.29 -4.82 -0.34
C ILE A 64 0.27 -3.75 -1.28
N PRO A 65 -0.28 -3.50 -2.48
CA PRO A 65 0.23 -2.46 -3.36
C PRO A 65 0.18 -1.06 -2.72
N ARG A 66 -0.88 -0.78 -1.96
CA ARG A 66 -1.08 0.51 -1.29
C ARG A 66 -0.19 0.65 -0.06
N THR A 67 -0.06 -0.40 0.75
CA THR A 67 0.81 -0.37 1.94
C THR A 67 2.29 -0.31 1.57
N ARG A 68 2.72 -0.98 0.49
CA ARG A 68 4.08 -0.84 -0.07
C ARG A 68 4.36 0.58 -0.59
N LEU A 69 3.36 1.23 -1.18
CA LEU A 69 3.51 2.62 -1.61
C LEU A 69 3.59 3.57 -0.41
N ALA A 70 2.70 3.38 0.57
CA ALA A 70 2.71 4.14 1.81
C ALA A 70 4.04 3.98 2.56
N SER A 71 4.58 2.76 2.65
CA SER A 71 5.87 2.52 3.31
C SER A 71 7.02 3.26 2.64
N LYS A 72 7.07 3.30 1.30
CA LYS A 72 8.05 4.11 0.55
C LYS A 72 7.95 5.59 0.92
N TYR A 73 6.74 6.15 0.94
CA TYR A 73 6.54 7.56 1.28
C TYR A 73 6.84 7.87 2.74
N ILE A 74 6.48 6.98 3.67
CA ILE A 74 6.81 7.12 5.09
C ILE A 74 8.33 7.13 5.28
N THR A 75 9.05 6.22 4.62
CA THR A 75 10.52 6.18 4.66
C THR A 75 11.13 7.46 4.11
N LEU A 76 10.67 7.92 2.94
CA LEU A 76 11.13 9.15 2.32
C LEU A 76 10.90 10.36 3.23
N TYR A 77 9.69 10.51 3.75
CA TYR A 77 9.31 11.59 4.66
C TYR A 77 10.22 11.63 5.89
N ARG A 78 10.38 10.49 6.58
CA ARG A 78 11.18 10.39 7.80
C ARG A 78 12.65 10.71 7.54
N ALA A 79 13.19 10.32 6.40
CA ALA A 79 14.58 10.63 6.06
C ALA A 79 14.79 12.11 5.77
N ILE A 80 13.90 12.74 4.99
CA ILE A 80 13.96 14.17 4.70
C ILE A 80 13.76 14.99 5.98
N GLU A 81 12.81 14.62 6.82
CA GLU A 81 12.58 15.28 8.12
C GLU A 81 13.82 15.25 9.01
N LYS A 82 14.55 14.13 9.02
CA LYS A 82 15.75 13.95 9.86
C LYS A 82 17.03 14.57 9.26
N HIS A 83 17.19 14.50 7.94
CA HIS A 83 18.47 14.78 7.28
C HIS A 83 18.43 15.98 6.33
N GLY A 84 17.25 16.50 6.01
CA GLY A 84 17.02 17.55 5.02
C GLY A 84 17.01 17.05 3.57
N PHE A 85 17.39 15.80 3.32
CA PHE A 85 17.40 15.18 1.99
C PHE A 85 17.25 13.66 2.08
N TYR A 86 16.94 13.02 0.96
CA TYR A 86 16.96 11.57 0.79
C TYR A 86 17.68 11.22 -0.51
N ALA A 87 18.81 10.53 -0.42
CA ALA A 87 19.56 10.02 -1.56
C ALA A 87 19.41 8.51 -1.62
N VAL A 88 19.31 7.97 -2.83
CA VAL A 88 19.34 6.52 -3.09
C VAL A 88 20.66 6.22 -3.76
N ASP A 89 21.44 5.30 -3.21
CA ASP A 89 22.63 4.80 -3.87
C ASP A 89 22.20 4.17 -5.20
N HIS A 90 22.70 4.70 -6.30
CA HIS A 90 22.53 4.04 -7.59
C HIS A 90 23.36 2.75 -7.51
N PRO A 91 22.81 1.56 -7.79
CA PRO A 91 23.65 0.37 -7.91
C PRO A 91 24.70 0.66 -8.97
N ASP A 92 25.97 0.62 -8.56
CA ASP A 92 27.14 0.92 -9.38
C ASP A 92 27.03 0.18 -10.72
N GLN A 93 26.89 0.93 -11.82
CA GLN A 93 27.22 0.38 -13.12
C GLN A 93 28.74 0.24 -13.18
N GLY A 94 29.24 -0.92 -12.79
CA GLY A 94 30.56 -1.44 -13.15
C GLY A 94 31.73 -0.54 -12.77
N THR A 95 32.44 -0.92 -11.70
CA THR A 95 33.85 -0.60 -11.48
C THR A 95 34.63 -0.64 -12.80
N SER A 96 34.97 0.53 -13.34
CA SER A 96 36.07 0.65 -14.31
C SER A 96 37.37 0.51 -13.51
N PRO A 97 38.37 -0.26 -13.99
CA PRO A 97 39.60 -0.45 -13.23
C PRO A 97 40.36 0.88 -13.14
N PRO A 98 41.14 1.11 -12.05
CA PRO A 98 41.89 2.34 -11.90
C PRO A 98 42.90 2.46 -13.05
N SER A 99 42.85 3.57 -13.78
CA SER A 99 43.94 3.97 -14.68
C SER A 99 45.19 4.14 -13.81
N GLU A 100 46.20 3.29 -14.02
CA GLU A 100 47.52 3.48 -13.41
C GLU A 100 48.06 4.86 -13.80
N VAL A 101 48.09 5.78 -12.84
CA VAL A 101 48.87 7.02 -12.96
C VAL A 101 50.32 6.63 -12.75
N VAL A 102 51.04 6.38 -13.84
CA VAL A 102 52.50 6.26 -13.81
C VAL A 102 53.07 7.66 -13.59
N CYS A 103 53.40 7.98 -12.33
CA CYS A 103 54.30 9.08 -12.02
C CYS A 103 55.71 8.66 -12.45
N ALA A 104 56.17 9.15 -13.60
CA ALA A 104 57.59 9.08 -13.94
C ALA A 104 58.32 10.11 -13.07
N GLU A 105 58.98 9.62 -12.02
CA GLU A 105 59.99 10.35 -11.27
C GLU A 105 61.16 10.72 -12.19
N GLY A 106 61.65 11.95 -12.03
CA GLY A 106 62.74 12.49 -12.84
C GLY A 106 64.06 11.74 -12.66
N TYR A 107 64.88 11.81 -13.70
CA TYR A 107 66.30 11.54 -13.61
C TYR A 107 67.08 12.76 -14.12
N VAL A 108 68.15 13.06 -13.40
CA VAL A 108 69.12 14.16 -13.55
C VAL A 108 69.76 14.17 -14.94
#